data_AF-X1DS00-F1
#
_entry.id   AF-X1DS00-F1
#
_cell.length_a   1.000
_cell.length_b   1.000
_cell.length_c   1.000
_cell.angle_alpha   90.00
_cell.angle_beta   90.00
_cell.angle_gamma   90.00
#
_symmetry.space_group_name_H-M   'P 1'
#
loop_
_entity.id
_entity.type
_entity.pdbx_description
1 polymer ?
#
loop_
_entity_poly.entity_id
_entity_poly.type
_entity_poly.pdbx_seq_one_letter_code
_entity_poly.pdbx_strand_id
1 'polypeptide(L)'
;VRAGTYREWVKPPRGGTSEARRIVYRAAPGETVIIRGSERVTSWTPQHNGIWKLTLPDAFFGDYNPYKENIKGGWLLYGQEAHLGDVYLNGKSFQEKLALDGVVSTPMSFTIEGWPESTLLYANFGGADPNAEMTEINVRECVFFPVVKGLGFITIDGFTMQHAAANWACFRAFQRALLGTYYGKNWIIQNNHITDARCAGIVCGNDPSHENEAFVVEETGHHVVRNNTIQRCGQAGIHGFKGWAASIIENNLIEDINTKDDFAAT
;
A
#
# COMPACT_ATOMS: atom_id res chain seq x y z
N VAL A 1 -2.48 17.60 -11.08
CA VAL A 1 -2.33 17.80 -9.62
C VAL A 1 -1.04 18.55 -9.39
N ARG A 2 -1.04 19.59 -8.55
CA ARG A 2 0.16 20.40 -8.27
C ARG A 2 0.96 19.81 -7.10
N ALA A 3 2.14 20.35 -6.86
CA ALA A 3 3.08 19.90 -5.86
C ALA A 3 2.45 19.85 -4.47
N GLY A 4 2.77 18.79 -3.74
CA GLY A 4 2.28 18.60 -2.38
C GLY A 4 2.19 17.13 -1.99
N THR A 5 1.93 16.92 -0.70
CA THR A 5 1.64 15.61 -0.12
C THR A 5 0.15 15.51 0.14
N TYR A 6 -0.49 14.56 -0.53
CA TYR A 6 -1.91 14.26 -0.46
C TYR A 6 -2.11 12.98 0.35
N ARG A 7 -2.73 13.10 1.53
CA ARG A 7 -2.92 11.97 2.47
C ARG A 7 -4.31 11.39 2.31
N GLU A 8 -4.52 10.67 1.22
CA GLU A 8 -5.85 10.20 0.81
C GLU A 8 -5.79 8.88 0.07
N TRP A 9 -6.95 8.24 -0.06
CA TRP A 9 -7.18 7.16 -1.00
C TRP A 9 -7.98 7.71 -2.17
N VAL A 10 -7.33 7.86 -3.33
CA VAL A 10 -7.97 8.27 -4.59
C VAL A 10 -8.82 7.12 -5.13
N LYS A 11 -10.13 7.39 -5.28
CA LYS A 11 -11.13 6.45 -5.77
C LYS A 11 -11.77 7.01 -7.05
N PRO A 12 -11.24 6.69 -8.25
CA PRO A 12 -11.87 7.12 -9.49
C PRO A 12 -13.34 6.66 -9.52
N PRO A 13 -14.31 7.57 -9.69
CA PRO A 13 -15.73 7.20 -9.69
C PRO A 13 -16.21 6.70 -11.05
N ARG A 14 -15.44 6.94 -12.12
CA ARG A 14 -15.76 6.56 -13.49
C ARG A 14 -14.50 6.42 -14.34
N GLY A 15 -14.62 5.69 -15.44
CA GLY A 15 -13.59 5.58 -16.47
C GLY A 15 -13.78 6.53 -17.65
N GLY A 16 -12.79 6.56 -18.54
CA GLY A 16 -12.96 7.07 -19.89
C GLY A 16 -13.74 6.10 -20.77
N THR A 17 -13.97 6.47 -22.03
CA THR A 17 -14.82 5.70 -22.96
C THR A 17 -14.11 5.18 -24.20
N SER A 18 -12.87 5.63 -24.44
CA SER A 18 -12.05 5.23 -25.59
C SER A 18 -10.62 5.73 -25.41
N GLU A 19 -9.67 5.26 -26.23
CA GLU A 19 -8.30 5.78 -26.28
C GLU A 19 -8.21 7.31 -26.42
N ALA A 20 -9.05 7.89 -27.29
CA ALA A 20 -9.11 9.34 -27.49
C ALA A 20 -9.82 10.10 -26.35
N ARG A 21 -10.47 9.41 -25.42
CA ARG A 21 -11.32 9.99 -24.35
C ARG A 21 -10.99 9.34 -23.01
N ARG A 22 -9.72 9.38 -22.66
CA ARG A 22 -9.19 8.92 -21.37
C ARG A 22 -9.49 9.92 -20.26
N ILE A 23 -9.62 9.43 -19.03
CA ILE A 23 -9.49 10.29 -17.84
C ILE A 23 -8.04 10.24 -17.40
N VAL A 24 -7.39 11.40 -17.31
CA VAL A 24 -5.96 11.50 -17.02
C VAL A 24 -5.74 12.14 -15.65
N TYR A 25 -5.23 11.34 -14.73
CA TYR A 25 -4.65 11.80 -13.47
C TYR A 25 -3.16 12.01 -13.73
N ARG A 26 -2.69 13.23 -13.56
CA ARG A 26 -1.29 13.58 -13.84
C ARG A 26 -0.73 14.60 -12.87
N ALA A 27 0.51 14.40 -12.44
CA ALA A 27 1.31 15.41 -11.75
C ALA A 27 1.65 16.56 -12.72
N ALA A 28 1.56 17.81 -12.25
CA ALA A 28 1.89 18.97 -13.06
C ALA A 28 3.37 18.89 -13.52
N PRO A 29 3.70 19.32 -14.75
CA PRO A 29 5.05 19.18 -15.28
C PRO A 29 6.12 19.78 -14.35
N GLY A 30 7.13 18.98 -14.01
CA GLY A 30 8.22 19.38 -13.11
C GLY A 30 7.86 19.47 -11.63
N GLU A 31 6.62 19.18 -11.25
CA GLU A 31 6.16 19.24 -9.86
C GLU A 31 6.17 17.84 -9.21
N THR A 32 6.68 17.74 -7.98
CA THR A 32 6.62 16.50 -7.20
C THR A 32 5.28 16.39 -6.48
N VAL A 33 4.50 15.36 -6.83
CA VAL A 33 3.20 15.07 -6.22
C VAL A 33 3.26 13.72 -5.51
N ILE A 34 3.05 13.74 -4.20
CA ILE A 34 3.12 12.55 -3.35
C ILE A 34 1.72 12.22 -2.85
N ILE A 35 1.28 10.97 -3.01
CA ILE A 35 0.02 10.46 -2.43
C ILE A 35 0.38 9.40 -1.39
N ARG A 36 -0.12 9.52 -0.15
CA ARG A 36 0.26 8.65 0.97
C ARG A 36 -0.94 7.99 1.65
N GLY A 37 -0.81 6.70 1.91
CA GLY A 37 -1.72 5.96 2.79
C GLY A 37 -1.40 6.13 4.29
N SER A 38 -0.32 6.86 4.65
CA SER A 38 0.11 7.13 6.02
C SER A 38 -0.28 8.50 6.57
N GLU A 39 -0.27 8.64 7.88
CA GLU A 39 -0.35 9.92 8.59
C GLU A 39 0.95 10.25 9.33
N ARG A 40 1.30 11.54 9.42
CA ARG A 40 2.36 11.99 10.33
C ARG A 40 1.79 12.01 11.75
N VAL A 41 2.53 11.47 12.70
CA VAL A 41 2.14 11.44 14.12
C VAL A 41 3.24 12.04 14.99
N THR A 42 2.86 12.98 15.86
CA THR A 42 3.78 13.76 16.72
C THR A 42 3.35 13.73 18.19
N SER A 43 2.52 12.76 18.56
CA SER A 43 2.03 12.54 19.92
C SER A 43 2.71 11.34 20.59
N TRP A 44 3.95 11.05 20.19
CA TRP A 44 4.74 9.99 20.81
C TRP A 44 5.17 10.43 22.21
N THR A 45 5.01 9.53 23.18
CA THR A 45 5.44 9.75 24.56
C THR A 45 6.71 8.97 24.82
N PRO A 46 7.79 9.63 25.32
CA PRO A 46 9.04 8.94 25.57
C PRO A 46 8.84 7.90 26.66
N GLN A 47 9.44 6.73 26.47
CA GLN A 47 9.55 5.71 27.49
C GLN A 47 10.97 5.72 28.05
N HIS A 48 11.84 4.84 27.56
CA HIS A 48 13.25 4.73 27.96
C HIS A 48 14.04 4.07 26.82
N ASN A 49 15.38 4.24 26.78
CA ASN A 49 16.27 3.56 25.84
C ASN A 49 15.88 3.70 24.35
N GLY A 50 15.42 4.89 23.93
CA GLY A 50 14.99 5.14 22.55
C GLY A 50 13.61 4.58 22.20
N ILE A 51 12.91 3.98 23.16
CA ILE A 51 11.54 3.51 23.01
C ILE A 51 10.57 4.67 23.22
N TRP A 52 9.62 4.77 22.31
CA TRP A 52 8.51 5.70 22.38
C TRP A 52 7.19 4.95 22.22
N LYS A 53 6.16 5.50 22.85
CA LYS A 53 4.80 4.96 22.82
C LYS A 53 3.86 5.93 22.13
N LEU A 54 3.03 5.42 21.24
CA LEU A 54 1.91 6.13 20.65
C LEU A 54 0.60 5.44 21.07
N THR A 55 -0.37 6.23 21.53
CA THR A 55 -1.73 5.75 21.80
C THR A 55 -2.68 6.55 20.92
N LEU A 56 -3.46 5.86 20.09
CA LEU A 56 -4.50 6.46 19.24
C LEU A 56 -5.85 5.78 19.50
N PRO A 57 -6.97 6.53 19.53
CA PRO A 57 -8.30 5.92 19.54
C PRO A 57 -8.57 5.22 18.22
N ASP A 58 -9.32 4.12 18.22
CA ASP A 58 -9.62 3.38 16.97
C ASP A 58 -10.36 4.22 15.93
N ALA A 59 -11.15 5.21 16.39
CA ALA A 59 -11.82 6.17 15.53
C ALA A 59 -10.86 6.96 14.61
N PHE A 60 -9.57 7.03 14.93
CA PHE A 60 -8.55 7.59 14.04
C PHE A 60 -8.45 6.83 12.70
N PHE A 61 -8.69 5.52 12.73
CA PHE A 61 -8.59 4.62 11.58
C PHE A 61 -9.93 4.42 10.86
N GLY A 62 -11.05 4.82 11.49
CA GLY A 62 -12.39 4.59 10.94
C GLY A 62 -12.72 3.10 10.85
N ASP A 63 -13.27 2.66 9.73
CA ASP A 63 -13.72 1.28 9.52
C ASP A 63 -12.59 0.28 9.22
N TYR A 64 -11.35 0.75 9.08
CA TYR A 64 -10.21 -0.08 8.72
C TYR A 64 -8.98 0.31 9.54
N ASN A 65 -8.53 -0.58 10.42
CA ASN A 65 -7.35 -0.37 11.25
C ASN A 65 -6.24 -1.38 10.90
N PRO A 66 -5.14 -0.94 10.28
CA PRO A 66 -4.08 -1.86 9.83
C PRO A 66 -3.29 -2.50 10.97
N TYR A 67 -3.37 -1.97 12.19
CA TYR A 67 -2.73 -2.54 13.40
C TYR A 67 -3.59 -3.59 14.09
N LYS A 68 -4.81 -3.80 13.60
CA LYS A 68 -5.78 -4.77 14.10
C LYS A 68 -6.05 -5.90 13.10
N GLU A 69 -5.48 -5.79 11.91
CA GLU A 69 -5.58 -6.77 10.84
C GLU A 69 -4.23 -7.45 10.64
N ASN A 70 -4.23 -8.78 10.72
CA ASN A 70 -3.06 -9.57 10.39
C ASN A 70 -2.95 -9.80 8.88
N ILE A 71 -1.72 -10.06 8.43
CA ILE A 71 -1.44 -10.63 7.12
C ILE A 71 -2.17 -11.97 7.03
N LYS A 72 -3.03 -12.13 6.03
CA LYS A 72 -3.84 -13.35 5.88
C LYS A 72 -4.18 -13.65 4.44
N GLY A 73 -4.24 -14.94 4.12
CA GLY A 73 -4.74 -15.46 2.85
C GLY A 73 -4.12 -16.82 2.51
N GLY A 74 -4.62 -17.43 1.44
CA GLY A 74 -4.09 -18.72 0.97
C GLY A 74 -2.65 -18.61 0.46
N TRP A 75 -1.94 -19.74 0.50
CA TRP A 75 -0.53 -19.90 0.08
C TRP A 75 0.47 -19.05 0.84
N LEU A 76 0.10 -18.51 2.00
CA LEU A 76 1.06 -17.88 2.91
C LEU A 76 1.77 -18.97 3.72
N LEU A 77 3.10 -19.02 3.65
CA LEU A 77 3.95 -20.00 4.36
C LEU A 77 4.15 -19.60 5.82
N TYR A 78 4.47 -18.34 6.08
CA TYR A 78 4.63 -17.76 7.42
C TYR A 78 4.28 -16.26 7.43
N GLY A 79 4.24 -15.68 8.64
CA GLY A 79 4.03 -14.26 8.87
C GLY A 79 2.58 -13.86 9.16
N GLN A 80 1.71 -14.85 9.44
CA GLN A 80 0.32 -14.65 9.85
C GLN A 80 0.18 -13.86 11.16
N GLU A 81 1.23 -13.76 11.96
CA GLU A 81 1.25 -12.98 13.20
C GLU A 81 1.56 -11.50 12.97
N ALA A 82 2.16 -11.15 11.82
CA ALA A 82 2.46 -9.77 11.45
C ALA A 82 1.18 -9.03 11.04
N HIS A 83 1.15 -7.72 11.30
CA HIS A 83 0.01 -6.85 11.01
C HIS A 83 0.20 -6.11 9.68
N LEU A 84 -0.85 -5.44 9.23
CA LEU A 84 -0.82 -4.61 8.02
C LEU A 84 -0.20 -3.22 8.25
N GLY A 85 -0.12 -2.81 9.51
CA GLY A 85 0.49 -1.57 9.93
C GLY A 85 2.00 -1.54 9.70
N ASP A 86 2.54 -0.32 9.65
CA ASP A 86 3.99 -0.09 9.58
C ASP A 86 4.30 1.26 10.24
N VAL A 87 5.54 1.46 10.66
CA VAL A 87 6.05 2.72 11.23
C VAL A 87 7.21 3.19 10.38
N TYR A 88 7.27 4.48 10.09
CA TYR A 88 8.30 5.07 9.24
C TYR A 88 9.01 6.20 9.98
N LEU A 89 10.33 6.27 9.90
CA LEU A 89 11.13 7.43 10.30
C LEU A 89 11.87 7.96 9.08
N ASN A 90 11.58 9.20 8.69
CA ASN A 90 12.20 9.86 7.53
C ASN A 90 12.11 9.02 6.25
N GLY A 91 10.95 8.35 6.06
CA GLY A 91 10.68 7.48 4.91
C GLY A 91 11.24 6.06 5.02
N LYS A 92 11.98 5.71 6.09
CA LYS A 92 12.47 4.35 6.32
C LYS A 92 11.50 3.59 7.21
N SER A 93 10.96 2.50 6.67
CA SER A 93 10.04 1.59 7.37
C SER A 93 10.72 0.79 8.47
N PHE A 94 9.97 0.42 9.51
CA PHE A 94 10.44 -0.33 10.67
C PHE A 94 10.21 -1.83 10.46
N GLN A 95 10.90 -2.66 11.25
CA GLN A 95 10.59 -4.08 11.36
C GLN A 95 9.54 -4.30 12.45
N GLU A 96 8.53 -5.12 12.19
CA GLU A 96 7.59 -5.51 13.24
C GLU A 96 8.19 -6.59 14.15
N LYS A 97 7.93 -6.50 15.44
CA LYS A 97 8.25 -7.52 16.45
C LYS A 97 6.96 -7.93 17.14
N LEU A 98 6.87 -9.20 17.53
CA LEU A 98 5.67 -9.77 18.16
C LEU A 98 5.47 -9.31 19.61
N ALA A 99 6.52 -8.76 20.24
CA ALA A 99 6.48 -8.31 21.63
C ALA A 99 7.48 -7.18 21.88
N LEU A 100 7.25 -6.41 22.95
CA LEU A 100 8.05 -5.26 23.33
C LEU A 100 9.52 -5.60 23.57
N ASP A 101 9.84 -6.76 24.12
CA ASP A 101 11.23 -7.20 24.32
C ASP A 101 12.04 -7.26 23.00
N GLY A 102 11.38 -7.66 21.91
CA GLY A 102 11.97 -7.63 20.57
C GLY A 102 12.27 -6.20 20.10
N VAL A 103 11.42 -5.24 20.49
CA VAL A 103 11.57 -3.83 20.16
C VAL A 103 12.69 -3.17 20.97
N VAL A 104 12.77 -3.48 22.26
CA VAL A 104 13.83 -3.00 23.16
C VAL A 104 15.22 -3.37 22.64
N SER A 105 15.37 -4.57 22.09
CA SER A 105 16.64 -5.09 21.57
C SER A 105 16.95 -4.70 20.11
N THR A 106 15.99 -4.14 19.38
CA THR A 106 16.12 -3.87 17.93
C THR A 106 15.73 -2.43 17.59
N PRO A 107 16.68 -1.50 17.37
CA PRO A 107 16.37 -0.18 16.80
C PRO A 107 15.66 -0.30 15.45
N MET A 108 14.87 0.72 15.08
CA MET A 108 14.06 0.73 13.85
C MET A 108 13.06 -0.43 13.80
N SER A 109 12.45 -0.74 14.95
CA SER A 109 11.40 -1.76 15.05
C SER A 109 10.22 -1.29 15.89
N PHE A 110 9.07 -1.92 15.73
CA PHE A 110 7.86 -1.61 16.48
C PHE A 110 7.07 -2.87 16.85
N THR A 111 6.21 -2.74 17.85
CA THR A 111 5.21 -3.74 18.25
C THR A 111 3.88 -3.05 18.53
N ILE A 112 2.81 -3.81 18.53
CA ILE A 112 1.46 -3.36 18.88
C ILE A 112 1.08 -4.00 20.22
N GLU A 113 0.50 -3.24 21.14
CA GLU A 113 0.02 -3.73 22.44
C GLU A 113 -1.27 -3.04 22.88
N GLY A 114 -2.46 -3.47 22.45
CA GLY A 114 -3.66 -2.89 23.04
C GLY A 114 -4.99 -3.27 22.41
N TRP A 115 -5.97 -3.49 23.29
CA TRP A 115 -7.39 -3.72 23.02
C TRP A 115 -8.20 -3.32 24.29
N PRO A 116 -9.51 -2.98 24.20
CA PRO A 116 -10.35 -3.05 23.00
C PRO A 116 -10.49 -1.75 22.19
N GLU A 117 -10.40 -0.55 22.78
CA GLU A 117 -10.85 0.71 22.13
C GLU A 117 -9.72 1.65 21.66
N SER A 118 -8.47 1.20 21.75
CA SER A 118 -7.32 2.00 21.33
C SER A 118 -6.24 1.14 20.70
N THR A 119 -5.48 1.77 19.81
CA THR A 119 -4.30 1.22 19.17
C THR A 119 -3.06 1.80 19.83
N LEU A 120 -2.23 0.93 20.38
CA LEU A 120 -1.02 1.28 21.10
C LEU A 120 0.18 0.72 20.34
N LEU A 121 1.08 1.61 19.94
CA LEU A 121 2.33 1.26 19.28
C LEU A 121 3.49 1.58 20.20
N TYR A 122 4.44 0.66 20.31
CA TYR A 122 5.76 0.94 20.85
C TYR A 122 6.77 0.81 19.74
N ALA A 123 7.65 1.80 19.59
CA ALA A 123 8.66 1.81 18.55
C ALA A 123 10.01 2.28 19.09
N ASN A 124 11.09 1.66 18.60
CA ASN A 124 12.46 2.01 18.94
C ASN A 124 13.04 2.94 17.89
N PHE A 125 13.10 4.23 18.21
CA PHE A 125 13.66 5.27 17.35
C PHE A 125 15.17 5.47 17.57
N GLY A 126 15.80 4.66 18.42
CA GLY A 126 17.19 4.83 18.82
C GLY A 126 17.40 6.21 19.47
N GLY A 127 18.28 7.03 18.88
CA GLY A 127 18.54 8.39 19.36
C GLY A 127 17.62 9.47 18.80
N ALA A 128 16.72 9.15 17.87
CA ALA A 128 15.86 10.15 17.23
C ALA A 128 14.65 10.51 18.11
N ASP A 129 14.24 11.78 18.05
CA ASP A 129 12.96 12.24 18.59
C ASP A 129 11.88 12.13 17.50
N PRO A 130 10.95 11.17 17.60
CA PRO A 130 9.95 10.94 16.56
C PRO A 130 8.94 12.09 16.42
N ASN A 131 8.82 12.98 17.41
CA ASN A 131 7.96 14.15 17.34
C ASN A 131 8.63 15.31 16.58
N ALA A 132 9.96 15.39 16.62
CA ALA A 132 10.74 16.38 15.87
C ALA A 132 10.94 15.93 14.40
N GLU A 133 11.18 14.65 14.18
CA GLU A 133 11.43 14.06 12.87
C GLU A 133 10.14 13.82 12.05
N MET A 134 10.31 13.37 10.79
CA MET A 134 9.17 12.92 9.96
C MET A 134 8.82 11.48 10.30
N THR A 135 8.03 11.30 11.36
CA THR A 135 7.51 9.99 11.75
C THR A 135 6.09 9.77 11.21
N GLU A 136 5.87 8.65 10.55
CA GLU A 136 4.59 8.31 9.95
C GLU A 136 4.14 6.89 10.29
N ILE A 137 2.83 6.65 10.22
CA ILE A 137 2.21 5.35 10.46
C ILE A 137 1.23 5.01 9.33
N ASN A 138 1.12 3.74 8.95
CA ASN A 138 0.10 3.30 7.99
C ASN A 138 -1.31 3.56 8.54
N VAL A 139 -2.22 4.01 7.67
CA VAL A 139 -3.63 4.25 8.03
C VAL A 139 -4.56 3.64 7.01
N ARG A 140 -4.31 3.89 5.72
CA ARG A 140 -5.22 3.53 4.62
C ARG A 140 -4.79 2.23 3.96
N GLU A 141 -5.78 1.45 3.57
CA GLU A 141 -5.59 0.19 2.85
C GLU A 141 -4.94 0.41 1.47
N CYS A 142 -5.46 1.34 0.67
CA CYS A 142 -4.97 1.63 -0.69
C CYS A 142 -4.67 3.13 -0.85
N VAL A 143 -3.91 3.48 -1.90
CA VAL A 143 -3.59 4.87 -2.27
C VAL A 143 -4.34 5.29 -3.53
N PHE A 144 -4.35 4.45 -4.56
CA PHE A 144 -5.09 4.70 -5.80
C PHE A 144 -5.81 3.42 -6.25
N PHE A 145 -7.08 3.30 -5.88
CA PHE A 145 -7.84 2.08 -6.17
C PHE A 145 -9.34 2.44 -6.30
N PRO A 146 -10.02 2.10 -7.41
CA PRO A 146 -11.43 2.41 -7.57
C PRO A 146 -12.30 1.52 -6.69
N VAL A 147 -13.44 2.04 -6.23
CA VAL A 147 -14.46 1.23 -5.53
C VAL A 147 -15.52 0.67 -6.49
N VAL A 148 -15.34 0.91 -7.79
CA VAL A 148 -16.21 0.43 -8.87
C VAL A 148 -15.37 -0.49 -9.77
N LYS A 149 -15.87 -1.70 -10.02
CA LYS A 149 -15.25 -2.69 -10.91
C LYS A 149 -15.29 -2.19 -12.37
N GLY A 150 -14.29 -2.55 -13.16
CA GLY A 150 -14.38 -2.48 -14.62
C GLY A 150 -14.17 -1.10 -15.23
N LEU A 151 -13.58 -0.15 -14.50
CA LEU A 151 -13.35 1.19 -15.05
C LEU A 151 -12.38 1.12 -16.24
N GLY A 152 -12.74 1.76 -17.34
CA GLY A 152 -11.92 1.79 -18.56
C GLY A 152 -11.10 3.07 -18.72
N PHE A 153 -10.03 3.03 -19.52
CA PHE A 153 -9.36 4.19 -20.13
C PHE A 153 -8.92 5.28 -19.12
N ILE A 154 -8.36 4.87 -17.98
CA ILE A 154 -7.74 5.78 -17.01
C ILE A 154 -6.24 5.85 -17.27
N THR A 155 -5.65 7.04 -17.16
CA THR A 155 -4.20 7.26 -17.22
C THR A 155 -3.72 7.82 -15.89
N ILE A 156 -2.65 7.26 -15.35
CA ILE A 156 -1.98 7.70 -14.12
C ILE A 156 -0.53 8.00 -14.46
N ASP A 157 -0.11 9.24 -14.26
CA ASP A 157 1.14 9.76 -14.82
C ASP A 157 1.90 10.67 -13.85
N GLY A 158 3.09 10.26 -13.43
CA GLY A 158 4.06 11.15 -12.76
C GLY A 158 3.88 11.30 -11.24
N PHE A 159 3.22 10.38 -10.55
CA PHE A 159 3.04 10.47 -9.10
C PHE A 159 4.06 9.65 -8.32
N THR A 160 4.40 10.12 -7.13
CA THR A 160 4.96 9.27 -6.07
C THR A 160 3.81 8.78 -5.20
N MET A 161 3.69 7.47 -4.98
CA MET A 161 2.63 6.86 -4.17
C MET A 161 3.24 5.93 -3.14
N GLN A 162 2.88 6.10 -1.87
CA GLN A 162 3.57 5.44 -0.75
C GLN A 162 2.64 4.97 0.37
N HIS A 163 3.13 4.02 1.17
CA HIS A 163 2.61 3.66 2.51
C HIS A 163 1.16 3.14 2.48
N ALA A 164 0.93 2.02 1.80
CA ALA A 164 -0.39 1.39 1.73
C ALA A 164 -0.43 0.12 2.56
N ALA A 165 -1.54 -0.12 3.26
CA ALA A 165 -1.71 -1.27 4.15
C ALA A 165 -2.53 -2.42 3.54
N ALA A 166 -2.64 -2.51 2.21
CA ALA A 166 -3.38 -3.59 1.55
C ALA A 166 -2.85 -4.97 1.94
N ASN A 167 -3.77 -5.90 2.21
CA ASN A 167 -3.45 -7.27 2.64
C ASN A 167 -2.93 -8.14 1.50
N TRP A 168 -2.49 -9.35 1.85
CA TRP A 168 -1.96 -10.37 0.96
C TRP A 168 -2.92 -10.67 -0.20
N ALA A 169 -2.45 -10.42 -1.42
CA ALA A 169 -3.25 -10.52 -2.64
C ALA A 169 -3.33 -11.96 -3.16
N CYS A 170 -3.83 -12.91 -2.38
CA CYS A 170 -4.04 -14.30 -2.83
C CYS A 170 -4.93 -14.35 -4.10
N PHE A 171 -4.69 -15.30 -5.01
CA PHE A 171 -5.45 -15.41 -6.25
C PHE A 171 -6.94 -15.76 -6.07
N ARG A 172 -7.33 -16.26 -4.89
CA ARG A 172 -8.73 -16.55 -4.50
C ARG A 172 -9.35 -15.50 -3.58
N ALA A 173 -8.62 -14.43 -3.25
CA ALA A 173 -9.12 -13.34 -2.42
C ALA A 173 -9.43 -12.12 -3.28
N PHE A 174 -10.11 -11.12 -2.71
CA PHE A 174 -10.19 -9.83 -3.37
C PHE A 174 -8.80 -9.18 -3.34
N GLN A 175 -8.23 -8.94 -4.52
CA GLN A 175 -6.86 -8.46 -4.67
C GLN A 175 -6.83 -6.92 -4.63
N ARG A 176 -6.43 -6.38 -3.48
CA ARG A 176 -6.11 -4.97 -3.28
C ARG A 176 -4.60 -4.76 -3.17
N ALA A 177 -4.16 -3.53 -3.38
CA ALA A 177 -2.76 -3.12 -3.39
C ALA A 177 -2.66 -1.60 -3.17
N LEU A 178 -1.44 -1.06 -3.15
CA LEU A 178 -1.23 0.38 -3.14
C LEU A 178 -1.93 1.07 -4.33
N LEU A 179 -1.73 0.53 -5.53
CA LEU A 179 -2.42 0.93 -6.76
C LEU A 179 -3.15 -0.27 -7.36
N GLY A 180 -4.40 -0.09 -7.79
CA GLY A 180 -5.06 -1.14 -8.58
C GLY A 180 -6.15 -0.66 -9.52
N THR A 181 -6.46 -1.48 -10.52
CA THR A 181 -7.42 -1.15 -11.59
C THR A 181 -8.80 -1.77 -11.38
N TYR A 182 -8.93 -2.75 -10.47
CA TYR A 182 -10.15 -3.50 -10.15
C TYR A 182 -10.89 -4.02 -11.40
N TYR A 183 -10.32 -5.02 -12.07
CA TYR A 183 -10.80 -5.52 -13.38
C TYR A 183 -10.92 -4.42 -14.45
N GLY A 184 -10.11 -3.37 -14.38
CA GLY A 184 -10.17 -2.27 -15.34
C GLY A 184 -9.82 -2.68 -16.76
N LYS A 185 -10.00 -1.77 -17.72
CA LYS A 185 -9.67 -1.96 -19.14
C LYS A 185 -8.86 -0.79 -19.71
N ASN A 186 -7.82 -1.05 -20.49
CA ASN A 186 -7.05 -0.01 -21.20
C ASN A 186 -6.46 1.09 -20.31
N TRP A 187 -6.17 0.80 -19.03
CA TRP A 187 -5.41 1.74 -18.18
C TRP A 187 -3.99 1.94 -18.68
N ILE A 188 -3.46 3.16 -18.52
CA ILE A 188 -2.05 3.46 -18.66
C ILE A 188 -1.52 3.89 -17.30
N ILE A 189 -0.56 3.14 -16.75
CA ILE A 189 0.11 3.44 -15.49
C ILE A 189 1.57 3.72 -15.84
N GLN A 190 1.97 4.99 -15.80
CA GLN A 190 3.29 5.39 -16.27
C GLN A 190 4.01 6.43 -15.43
N ASN A 191 5.35 6.40 -15.46
CA ASN A 191 6.21 7.41 -14.84
C ASN A 191 5.95 7.60 -13.34
N ASN A 192 5.44 6.58 -12.64
CA ASN A 192 5.14 6.66 -11.22
C ASN A 192 6.27 6.06 -10.39
N HIS A 193 6.46 6.59 -9.19
CA HIS A 193 7.25 5.95 -8.14
C HIS A 193 6.31 5.34 -7.10
N ILE A 194 6.26 4.02 -7.04
CA ILE A 194 5.38 3.27 -6.14
C ILE A 194 6.24 2.55 -5.13
N THR A 195 6.00 2.77 -3.85
CA THR A 195 6.89 2.21 -2.83
C THR A 195 6.22 1.98 -1.49
N ASP A 196 6.80 1.10 -0.68
CA ASP A 196 6.41 0.91 0.71
C ASP A 196 4.93 0.47 0.82
N ALA A 197 4.53 -0.45 -0.06
CA ALA A 197 3.26 -1.16 0.04
C ALA A 197 3.44 -2.36 0.97
N ARG A 198 2.52 -2.54 1.92
CA ARG A 198 2.61 -3.66 2.87
C ARG A 198 2.71 -4.99 2.13
N CYS A 199 1.82 -5.24 1.17
CA CYS A 199 1.90 -6.41 0.28
C CYS A 199 2.26 -6.01 -1.17
N ALA A 200 1.28 -5.85 -2.06
CA ALA A 200 1.54 -5.60 -3.48
C ALA A 200 1.58 -4.10 -3.83
N GLY A 201 2.48 -3.72 -4.73
CA GLY A 201 2.59 -2.36 -5.27
C GLY A 201 1.45 -2.03 -6.24
N ILE A 202 1.37 -2.76 -7.36
CA ILE A 202 0.31 -2.63 -8.37
C ILE A 202 -0.46 -3.94 -8.47
N VAL A 203 -1.79 -3.85 -8.58
CA VAL A 203 -2.63 -5.03 -8.82
C VAL A 203 -3.70 -4.82 -9.88
N CYS A 204 -3.93 -5.87 -10.67
CA CYS A 204 -5.15 -6.04 -11.43
C CYS A 204 -5.56 -7.50 -11.34
N GLY A 205 -6.65 -7.79 -10.63
CA GLY A 205 -7.10 -9.16 -10.57
C GLY A 205 -8.32 -9.40 -9.71
N ASN A 206 -8.29 -10.51 -8.97
CA ASN A 206 -9.46 -11.26 -8.55
C ASN A 206 -10.37 -10.50 -7.59
N ASP A 207 -11.67 -10.73 -7.73
CA ASP A 207 -12.70 -10.39 -6.76
C ASP A 207 -13.67 -11.57 -6.66
N PRO A 208 -13.62 -12.35 -5.56
CA PRO A 208 -14.41 -13.56 -5.39
C PRO A 208 -15.91 -13.33 -5.48
N SER A 209 -16.39 -12.11 -5.20
CA SER A 209 -17.81 -11.79 -5.38
C SER A 209 -18.30 -11.92 -6.83
N HIS A 210 -17.36 -12.01 -7.78
CA HIS A 210 -17.62 -12.17 -9.21
C HIS A 210 -17.00 -13.46 -9.79
N GLU A 211 -16.64 -14.45 -8.97
CA GLU A 211 -15.96 -15.68 -9.44
C GLU A 211 -16.80 -16.53 -10.41
N ASN A 212 -18.13 -16.41 -10.35
CA ASN A 212 -19.06 -17.09 -11.26
C ASN A 212 -19.27 -16.35 -12.59
N GLU A 213 -18.73 -15.14 -12.73
CA GLU A 213 -18.80 -14.41 -14.00
C GLU A 213 -17.76 -14.95 -14.98
N ALA A 214 -18.17 -15.17 -16.22
CA ALA A 214 -17.26 -15.55 -17.28
C ALA A 214 -16.21 -14.45 -17.44
N PHE A 215 -14.93 -14.84 -17.46
CA PHE A 215 -13.86 -13.89 -17.77
C PHE A 215 -13.89 -13.57 -19.27
N VAL A 216 -14.16 -12.31 -19.60
CA VAL A 216 -14.16 -11.81 -20.98
C VAL A 216 -12.90 -10.97 -21.20
N VAL A 217 -11.95 -11.50 -21.98
CA VAL A 217 -10.65 -10.85 -22.22
C VAL A 217 -10.82 -9.50 -22.91
N GLU A 218 -11.86 -9.31 -23.71
CA GLU A 218 -12.18 -8.05 -24.36
C GLU A 218 -12.63 -6.98 -23.35
N GLU A 219 -13.05 -7.32 -22.15
CA GLU A 219 -13.63 -6.39 -21.16
C GLU A 219 -12.68 -6.05 -20.01
N THR A 220 -11.58 -6.79 -19.83
CA THR A 220 -10.60 -6.60 -18.75
C THR A 220 -9.16 -6.64 -19.29
N GLY A 221 -8.27 -5.86 -18.68
CA GLY A 221 -6.85 -5.85 -19.02
C GLY A 221 -6.53 -4.86 -20.13
N HIS A 222 -5.72 -5.27 -21.11
CA HIS A 222 -5.20 -4.39 -22.17
C HIS A 222 -4.48 -3.16 -21.59
N HIS A 223 -3.88 -3.32 -20.41
CA HIS A 223 -3.19 -2.26 -19.71
C HIS A 223 -1.82 -1.98 -20.34
N VAL A 224 -1.32 -0.76 -20.15
CA VAL A 224 0.10 -0.46 -20.36
C VAL A 224 0.67 0.00 -19.02
N VAL A 225 1.61 -0.77 -18.47
CA VAL A 225 2.34 -0.44 -17.25
C VAL A 225 3.78 -0.20 -17.63
N ARG A 226 4.23 1.06 -17.62
CA ARG A 226 5.58 1.39 -18.10
C ARG A 226 6.29 2.51 -17.38
N ASN A 227 7.62 2.49 -17.42
CA ASN A 227 8.45 3.57 -16.86
C ASN A 227 8.16 3.86 -15.38
N ASN A 228 7.66 2.87 -14.63
CA ASN A 228 7.45 3.02 -13.20
C ASN A 228 8.66 2.49 -12.45
N THR A 229 8.96 3.08 -11.30
CA THR A 229 9.85 2.52 -10.28
C THR A 229 8.99 1.94 -9.18
N ILE A 230 9.14 0.65 -8.89
CA ILE A 230 8.36 -0.08 -7.88
C ILE A 230 9.31 -0.73 -6.89
N GLN A 231 9.26 -0.32 -5.63
CA GLN A 231 10.24 -0.69 -4.62
C GLN A 231 9.60 -1.03 -3.28
N ARG A 232 10.33 -1.77 -2.43
CA ARG A 232 9.99 -1.96 -1.00
C ARG A 232 8.54 -2.43 -0.77
N CYS A 233 8.06 -3.34 -1.62
CA CYS A 233 6.74 -3.94 -1.48
C CYS A 233 6.89 -5.35 -0.88
N GLY A 234 6.09 -5.70 0.13
CA GLY A 234 6.28 -6.95 0.89
C GLY A 234 5.89 -8.24 0.15
N GLN A 235 5.06 -8.17 -0.89
CA GLN A 235 4.64 -9.35 -1.66
C GLN A 235 5.19 -9.33 -3.09
N ALA A 236 4.88 -8.27 -3.84
CA ALA A 236 5.17 -8.19 -5.27
C ALA A 236 5.16 -6.74 -5.74
N GLY A 237 5.98 -6.43 -6.74
CA GLY A 237 5.89 -5.13 -7.43
C GLY A 237 4.60 -5.00 -8.22
N ILE A 238 4.31 -5.98 -9.08
CA ILE A 238 3.08 -6.08 -9.87
C ILE A 238 2.50 -7.48 -9.63
N HIS A 239 1.23 -7.56 -9.25
CA HIS A 239 0.53 -8.82 -8.95
C HIS A 239 -0.84 -8.87 -9.62
N GLY A 240 -1.42 -10.06 -9.81
CA GLY A 240 -2.81 -10.14 -10.27
C GLY A 240 -3.19 -11.48 -10.88
N PHE A 241 -4.45 -11.87 -10.66
CA PHE A 241 -5.06 -13.04 -11.28
C PHE A 241 -6.10 -12.61 -12.33
N LYS A 242 -5.94 -13.10 -13.57
CA LYS A 242 -6.76 -12.77 -14.78
C LYS A 242 -6.66 -11.32 -15.29
N GLY A 243 -6.60 -10.35 -14.39
CA GLY A 243 -6.77 -8.92 -14.71
C GLY A 243 -5.76 -8.33 -15.70
N TRP A 244 -4.59 -8.94 -15.86
CA TRP A 244 -3.55 -8.48 -16.78
C TRP A 244 -3.66 -9.02 -18.21
N ALA A 245 -4.76 -9.67 -18.59
CA ALA A 245 -4.90 -10.23 -19.92
C ALA A 245 -4.63 -9.18 -21.02
N ALA A 246 -3.91 -9.58 -22.06
CA ALA A 246 -3.48 -8.72 -23.18
C ALA A 246 -2.77 -7.41 -22.79
N SER A 247 -2.23 -7.31 -21.57
CA SER A 247 -1.53 -6.11 -21.11
C SER A 247 -0.06 -6.11 -21.52
N ILE A 248 0.52 -4.92 -21.64
CA ILE A 248 1.93 -4.66 -21.88
C ILE A 248 2.55 -4.15 -20.57
N ILE A 249 3.59 -4.82 -20.11
CA ILE A 249 4.39 -4.41 -18.95
C ILE A 249 5.83 -4.24 -19.43
N GLU A 250 6.29 -3.00 -19.56
CA GLU A 250 7.57 -2.68 -20.20
C GLU A 250 8.34 -1.59 -19.45
N ASN A 251 9.67 -1.62 -19.48
CA ASN A 251 10.52 -0.52 -18.98
C ASN A 251 10.24 -0.09 -17.53
N ASN A 252 9.83 -1.00 -16.65
CA ASN A 252 9.69 -0.72 -15.22
C ASN A 252 10.96 -1.15 -14.47
N LEU A 253 11.35 -0.39 -13.45
CA LEU A 253 12.33 -0.82 -12.46
C LEU A 253 11.57 -1.45 -11.29
N ILE A 254 11.85 -2.71 -10.98
CA ILE A 254 11.24 -3.43 -9.85
C ILE A 254 12.37 -4.03 -9.02
N GLU A 255 12.54 -3.53 -7.80
CA GLU A 255 13.60 -3.96 -6.88
C GLU A 255 13.15 -3.88 -5.42
N ASP A 256 13.97 -4.41 -4.50
CA ASP A 256 13.68 -4.43 -3.06
C ASP A 256 12.30 -5.03 -2.70
N ILE A 257 11.87 -6.07 -3.42
CA ILE A 257 10.60 -6.76 -3.17
C ILE A 257 10.82 -7.84 -2.12
N ASN A 258 9.96 -7.83 -1.10
CA ASN A 258 10.01 -8.73 0.06
C ASN A 258 11.38 -8.80 0.78
N THR A 259 12.09 -7.68 0.88
CA THR A 259 13.42 -7.64 1.53
C THR A 259 13.37 -7.61 3.06
N LYS A 260 12.23 -7.22 3.66
CA LYS A 260 12.03 -7.28 5.12
C LYS A 260 11.87 -8.69 5.65
N ASP A 261 11.38 -9.60 4.79
CA ASP A 261 11.14 -10.99 5.14
C ASP A 261 10.15 -11.20 6.30
N ASP A 262 9.19 -10.28 6.46
CA ASP A 262 8.17 -10.35 7.51
C ASP A 262 7.19 -11.53 7.28
N PHE A 263 7.03 -11.93 6.01
CA PHE A 263 6.13 -12.98 5.55
C PHE A 263 6.52 -13.45 4.14
N ALA A 264 6.10 -14.65 3.75
CA ALA A 264 6.31 -15.15 2.39
C ALA A 264 5.27 -16.19 1.96
N ALA A 265 5.21 -16.43 0.64
CA ALA A 265 4.42 -17.52 0.06
C ALA A 265 5.12 -18.89 0.18
N THR A 266 4.31 -19.95 0.10
CA THR A 266 4.76 -21.34 -0.14
C THR A 266 5.21 -21.55 -1.58
#